data_AF-A0A812FFR5-F1
#
_entry.id   AF-A0A812FFR5-F1
#
_cell.length_a   1.000
_cell.length_b   1.000
_cell.length_c   1.000
_cell.angle_alpha   90.00
_cell.angle_beta   90.00
_cell.angle_gamma   90.00
#
_symmetry.space_group_name_H-M   'P 1'
#
loop_
_entity.id
_entity.type
_entity.pdbx_description
1 polymer ?
#
loop_
_entity_poly.entity_id
_entity_poly.type
_entity_poly.pdbx_seq_one_letter_code
_entity_poly.pdbx_strand_id
1 'polypeptide(L)'
;MSVEEFDQSVTQGKGYPSQYAGSEYLDVLAQAAQSDQEADDTFGLASEKIHYAPQNMNDLKLYNTEQRTMPELPERKPSGLPFIDGVKAEALGNWLEGKSPAQYQQLLSNAASLLAESSQEGSLSNVFRYGERNDVWETFRTVDKSNMLDAQLVLKNKPDHQDALGFLQDVASSKATPAERQQAVLEAIGDDANNQATLINAMLLATTRFYTGNGANIINPGYGDFAPPKNESEMEMRLQSFLKRNQYTSSAERAQAKKEYRQNVDMLQAAIDSPMFERYSGKVWHGCHTSVADAALEKGTGFQFPGFMSTTRAPDVAQSYMAKGALLVINPAPDLGVNIEPISNAEGEREILVPAGTSFTVEQSYTLHLEKGYPPSANTAMKKRIYDAEVATGSRKPHVTIRITTPEMEKAGLSGQSDPKGEAELADLIDHIKKNPSTMEEQTKVVVLSRESSAPSANTANADKVATEVFKPMYSGGFV
;
A
#
# COMPACT_ATOMS: atom_id res chain seq x y z
N MET A 1 -27.23 -24.61 17.02
CA MET A 1 -27.03 -23.18 17.30
C MET A 1 -28.04 -22.43 16.46
N SER A 2 -28.89 -21.60 17.06
CA SER A 2 -29.82 -20.75 16.31
C SER A 2 -29.06 -19.60 15.63
N VAL A 3 -29.68 -18.95 14.63
CA VAL A 3 -29.11 -17.75 13.96
C VAL A 3 -28.80 -16.65 14.98
N GLU A 4 -29.67 -16.49 15.97
CA GLU A 4 -29.55 -15.50 17.04
C GLU A 4 -28.40 -15.85 18.01
N GLU A 5 -28.22 -17.13 18.36
CA GLU A 5 -27.10 -17.58 19.21
C GLU A 5 -25.74 -17.40 18.51
N PHE A 6 -25.67 -17.66 17.20
CA PHE A 6 -24.46 -17.47 16.40
C PHE A 6 -24.14 -15.99 16.23
N ASP A 7 -25.13 -15.16 15.89
CA ASP A 7 -24.96 -13.71 15.74
C ASP A 7 -24.50 -13.05 17.06
N GLN A 8 -25.08 -13.47 18.19
CA GLN A 8 -24.63 -13.04 19.51
C GLN A 8 -23.16 -13.42 19.78
N SER A 9 -22.71 -14.59 19.32
CA SER A 9 -21.34 -15.07 19.55
C SER A 9 -20.29 -14.35 18.68
N VAL A 10 -20.64 -13.97 17.45
CA VAL A 10 -19.70 -13.41 16.46
C VAL A 10 -19.74 -11.88 16.41
N THR A 11 -20.93 -11.27 16.51
CA THR A 11 -21.11 -9.82 16.37
C THR A 11 -21.48 -9.14 17.68
N GLN A 12 -21.56 -9.90 18.79
CA GLN A 12 -22.05 -9.41 20.09
C GLN A 12 -23.48 -8.83 20.01
N GLY A 13 -24.31 -9.34 19.10
CA GLY A 13 -25.69 -8.90 18.91
C GLY A 13 -25.81 -7.60 18.10
N LYS A 14 -24.79 -7.23 17.31
CA LYS A 14 -24.83 -6.07 16.40
C LYS A 14 -25.38 -6.39 15.02
N GLY A 15 -25.70 -7.66 14.75
CA GLY A 15 -26.31 -8.09 13.50
C GLY A 15 -25.30 -8.45 12.43
N TYR A 16 -25.39 -9.68 11.93
CA TYR A 16 -24.87 -10.08 10.62
C TYR A 16 -25.75 -9.46 9.51
N PRO A 17 -25.19 -8.90 8.43
CA PRO A 17 -26.00 -8.56 7.26
C PRO A 17 -26.71 -9.83 6.76
N SER A 18 -28.04 -9.79 6.68
CA SER A 18 -28.92 -10.94 6.41
C SER A 18 -28.58 -11.71 5.13
N GLN A 19 -27.87 -11.08 4.20
CA GLN A 19 -27.37 -11.69 2.96
C GLN A 19 -26.26 -12.74 3.17
N TYR A 20 -25.62 -12.82 4.35
CA TYR A 20 -24.65 -13.86 4.71
C TYR A 20 -25.20 -14.88 5.71
N ALA A 21 -26.46 -14.73 6.14
CA ALA A 21 -27.15 -15.64 7.06
C ALA A 21 -27.95 -16.73 6.32
N GLY A 22 -27.59 -17.05 5.09
CA GLY A 22 -28.18 -18.18 4.36
C GLY A 22 -27.89 -19.49 5.10
N SER A 23 -28.91 -20.33 5.27
CA SER A 23 -28.81 -21.60 6.02
C SER A 23 -27.66 -22.50 5.56
N GLU A 24 -27.38 -22.52 4.25
CA GLU A 24 -26.27 -23.30 3.68
C GLU A 24 -24.89 -22.81 4.16
N TYR A 25 -24.69 -21.51 4.42
CA TYR A 25 -23.44 -20.96 4.93
C TYR A 25 -23.24 -21.24 6.42
N LEU A 26 -24.33 -21.23 7.19
CA LEU A 26 -24.33 -21.51 8.63
C LEU A 26 -24.10 -23.00 8.92
N ASP A 27 -24.65 -23.89 8.09
CA ASP A 27 -24.45 -25.34 8.22
C ASP A 27 -22.98 -25.75 7.95
N VAL A 28 -22.30 -25.07 7.03
CA VAL A 28 -20.88 -25.32 6.70
C VAL A 28 -19.95 -24.78 7.79
N LEU A 29 -20.23 -23.60 8.36
CA LEU A 29 -19.48 -23.09 9.52
C LEU A 29 -19.68 -23.98 10.76
N ALA A 30 -20.89 -24.53 10.95
CA ALA A 30 -21.17 -25.48 12.00
C ALA A 30 -20.44 -26.82 11.79
N GLN A 31 -20.28 -27.28 10.55
CA GLN A 31 -19.49 -28.48 10.23
C GLN A 31 -17.99 -28.27 10.44
N ALA A 32 -17.43 -27.13 10.04
CA ALA A 32 -16.02 -26.79 10.26
C ALA A 32 -15.68 -26.66 11.75
N ALA A 33 -16.57 -26.04 12.55
CA ALA A 33 -16.42 -25.94 13.99
C ALA A 33 -16.53 -27.29 14.72
N GLN A 34 -17.17 -28.30 14.10
CA GLN A 34 -17.27 -29.64 14.66
C GLN A 34 -16.11 -30.55 14.25
N SER A 35 -15.31 -30.19 13.25
CA SER A 35 -14.24 -31.02 12.68
C SER A 35 -12.82 -30.54 12.99
N ASP A 36 -12.63 -29.45 13.76
CA ASP A 36 -11.31 -28.81 14.01
C ASP A 36 -10.51 -28.54 12.71
N GLN A 37 -11.21 -28.29 11.60
CA GLN A 37 -10.61 -27.93 10.31
C GLN A 37 -10.93 -26.47 9.96
N GLU A 38 -9.94 -25.74 9.41
CA GLU A 38 -10.19 -24.44 8.78
C GLU A 38 -11.09 -24.64 7.55
N ALA A 39 -12.13 -23.80 7.43
CA ALA A 39 -13.03 -23.84 6.29
C ALA A 39 -12.27 -23.47 5.00
N ASP A 40 -12.38 -24.32 3.98
CA ASP A 40 -11.68 -24.25 2.70
C ASP A 40 -11.73 -22.85 2.02
N ASP A 41 -10.66 -22.50 1.29
CA ASP A 41 -10.36 -21.19 0.66
C ASP A 41 -11.49 -20.66 -0.23
N THR A 42 -12.30 -21.57 -0.77
CA THR A 42 -13.47 -21.24 -1.59
C THR A 42 -14.53 -20.46 -0.79
N PHE A 43 -14.50 -20.51 0.55
CA PHE A 43 -15.55 -20.00 1.42
C PHE A 43 -15.08 -19.21 2.64
N GLY A 44 -13.90 -18.56 2.60
CA GLY A 44 -13.30 -17.76 3.69
C GLY A 44 -14.32 -17.13 4.65
N LEU A 45 -14.09 -17.33 5.96
CA LEU A 45 -15.01 -17.07 7.08
C LEU A 45 -15.92 -15.88 6.80
N ALA A 46 -17.24 -16.05 6.97
CA ALA A 46 -18.18 -15.00 6.60
C ALA A 46 -17.90 -13.65 7.31
N SER A 47 -17.18 -13.65 8.44
CA SER A 47 -16.67 -12.47 9.14
C SER A 47 -15.60 -11.73 8.34
N GLU A 48 -14.68 -12.46 7.69
CA GLU A 48 -13.75 -11.92 6.70
C GLU A 48 -14.50 -11.43 5.47
N LYS A 49 -15.46 -12.20 4.95
CA LYS A 49 -16.26 -11.76 3.79
C LYS A 49 -17.02 -10.46 4.05
N ILE A 50 -17.46 -10.18 5.28
CA ILE A 50 -18.14 -8.92 5.65
C ILE A 50 -17.13 -7.79 5.90
N HIS A 51 -16.03 -8.06 6.60
CA HIS A 51 -14.99 -7.05 6.88
C HIS A 51 -14.26 -6.57 5.62
N TYR A 52 -14.16 -7.42 4.59
CA TYR A 52 -13.46 -7.12 3.34
C TYR A 52 -14.38 -6.98 2.12
N ALA A 53 -15.69 -7.07 2.27
CA ALA A 53 -16.58 -6.77 1.13
C ALA A 53 -16.50 -5.27 0.82
N PRO A 54 -16.66 -4.85 -0.46
CA PRO A 54 -16.61 -3.45 -0.83
C PRO A 54 -17.59 -2.68 0.04
N GLN A 55 -17.06 -1.80 0.88
CA GLN A 55 -17.85 -0.92 1.72
C GLN A 55 -17.84 0.46 1.09
N ASN A 56 -19.00 1.10 1.03
CA ASN A 56 -19.04 2.54 0.87
C ASN A 56 -18.37 3.11 2.12
N MET A 57 -17.17 3.67 1.98
CA MET A 57 -16.36 4.12 3.11
C MET A 57 -16.98 5.31 3.86
N ASN A 58 -18.07 5.91 3.35
CA ASN A 58 -18.81 6.96 4.06
C ASN A 58 -19.80 6.39 5.08
N ASP A 59 -20.50 5.30 4.75
CA ASP A 59 -21.54 4.71 5.60
C ASP A 59 -21.25 3.26 6.02
N LEU A 60 -20.10 2.74 5.60
CA LEU A 60 -19.57 1.39 5.83
C LEU A 60 -20.51 0.27 5.36
N LYS A 61 -21.51 0.59 4.54
CA LYS A 61 -22.41 -0.42 3.97
C LYS A 61 -21.78 -1.09 2.78
N LEU A 62 -22.18 -2.34 2.56
CA LEU A 62 -21.74 -3.10 1.41
C LEU A 62 -22.25 -2.45 0.13
N TYR A 63 -21.32 -2.09 -0.74
CA TYR A 63 -21.55 -1.37 -1.96
C TYR A 63 -22.16 -2.31 -3.02
N ASN A 64 -23.36 -1.98 -3.47
CA ASN A 64 -24.04 -2.74 -4.51
C ASN A 64 -23.45 -2.37 -5.88
N THR A 65 -22.96 -3.36 -6.62
CA THR A 65 -22.36 -3.12 -7.93
C THR A 65 -23.37 -2.78 -9.02
N GLU A 66 -24.64 -3.12 -8.82
CA GLU A 66 -25.76 -2.66 -9.67
C GLU A 66 -26.05 -1.16 -9.50
N GLN A 67 -25.50 -0.54 -8.46
CA GLN A 67 -25.58 0.89 -8.19
C GLN A 67 -24.24 1.60 -8.44
N ARG A 68 -23.29 0.93 -9.13
CA ARG A 68 -22.06 1.58 -9.57
C ARG A 68 -22.40 2.70 -10.54
N THR A 69 -21.91 3.87 -10.23
CA THR A 69 -21.96 5.03 -11.11
C THR A 69 -20.57 5.61 -11.21
N MET A 70 -20.25 6.23 -12.34
CA MET A 70 -19.08 7.08 -12.41
C MET A 70 -19.22 8.21 -11.38
N PRO A 71 -18.17 8.52 -10.60
CA PRO A 71 -18.18 9.74 -9.81
C PRO A 71 -18.28 10.95 -10.74
N GLU A 72 -18.84 12.06 -10.25
CA GLU A 72 -18.83 13.30 -11.00
C GLU A 72 -17.38 13.80 -11.13
N LEU A 73 -17.04 14.37 -12.30
CA LEU A 73 -15.72 14.95 -12.50
C LEU A 73 -15.56 16.17 -11.57
N PRO A 74 -14.66 16.13 -10.57
CA PRO A 74 -14.64 17.15 -9.52
C PRO A 74 -14.22 18.50 -10.08
N GLU A 75 -14.87 19.59 -9.64
CA GLU A 75 -14.54 20.95 -10.13
C GLU A 75 -13.04 21.25 -9.99
N ARG A 76 -12.47 21.84 -11.03
CA ARG A 76 -11.05 22.17 -11.05
C ARG A 76 -10.76 23.29 -10.05
N LYS A 77 -9.87 23.02 -9.11
CA LYS A 77 -9.32 24.06 -8.24
C LYS A 77 -8.23 24.85 -8.98
N PRO A 78 -8.02 26.14 -8.65
CA PRO A 78 -6.91 26.92 -9.18
C PRO A 78 -5.59 26.17 -9.01
N SER A 79 -4.77 26.14 -10.06
CA SER A 79 -3.44 25.51 -9.99
C SER A 79 -2.54 26.33 -9.07
N GLY A 80 -1.99 25.69 -8.04
CA GLY A 80 -0.91 26.23 -7.22
C GLY A 80 0.45 26.08 -7.90
N LEU A 81 1.53 26.11 -7.11
CA LEU A 81 2.86 25.78 -7.61
C LEU A 81 2.91 24.30 -8.00
N PRO A 82 3.30 23.96 -9.25
CA PRO A 82 3.33 22.57 -9.69
C PRO A 82 4.43 21.79 -8.95
N PHE A 83 4.12 20.57 -8.55
CA PHE A 83 5.05 19.61 -7.99
C PHE A 83 6.12 19.21 -9.00
N ILE A 84 5.73 19.11 -10.28
CA ILE A 84 6.65 18.95 -11.41
C ILE A 84 6.90 20.33 -12.00
N ASP A 85 7.86 21.04 -11.42
CA ASP A 85 8.38 22.29 -11.95
C ASP A 85 9.31 22.06 -13.15
N GLY A 86 9.86 23.13 -13.73
CA GLY A 86 10.72 23.03 -14.91
C GLY A 86 11.98 22.19 -14.69
N VAL A 87 12.57 22.23 -13.49
CA VAL A 87 13.78 21.46 -13.17
C VAL A 87 13.46 19.98 -13.05
N LYS A 88 12.36 19.64 -12.35
CA LYS A 88 11.91 18.27 -12.21
C LYS A 88 11.42 17.71 -13.56
N ALA A 89 10.74 18.53 -14.37
CA ALA A 89 10.31 18.16 -15.72
C ALA A 89 11.50 17.83 -16.62
N GLU A 90 12.57 18.64 -16.59
CA GLU A 90 13.81 18.39 -17.33
C GLU A 90 14.48 17.10 -16.86
N ALA A 91 14.59 16.89 -15.54
CA ALA A 91 15.17 15.66 -14.99
C ALA A 91 14.37 14.41 -15.39
N LEU A 92 13.04 14.49 -15.36
CA LEU A 92 12.14 13.42 -15.81
C LEU A 92 12.26 13.19 -17.32
N GLY A 93 12.36 14.25 -18.12
CA GLY A 93 12.62 14.18 -19.55
C GLY A 93 13.91 13.43 -19.86
N ASN A 94 15.02 13.82 -19.23
CA ASN A 94 16.31 13.15 -19.37
C ASN A 94 16.25 11.67 -18.93
N TRP A 95 15.50 11.36 -17.87
CA TRP A 95 15.28 9.99 -17.43
C TRP A 95 14.48 9.15 -18.43
N LEU A 96 13.48 9.76 -19.08
CA LEU A 96 12.69 9.13 -20.15
C LEU A 96 13.52 8.91 -21.42
N GLU A 97 14.34 9.87 -21.82
CA GLU A 97 15.26 9.76 -22.97
C GLU A 97 16.30 8.65 -22.78
N GLY A 98 16.69 8.38 -21.52
CA GLY A 98 17.57 7.27 -21.17
C GLY A 98 16.91 5.89 -21.22
N LYS A 99 15.59 5.78 -21.44
CA LYS A 99 14.90 4.48 -21.53
C LYS A 99 15.08 3.86 -22.91
N SER A 100 15.06 2.53 -22.94
CA SER A 100 14.97 1.83 -24.23
C SER A 100 13.62 2.12 -24.91
N PRO A 101 13.52 2.06 -26.25
CA PRO A 101 12.25 2.28 -26.95
C PRO A 101 11.12 1.38 -26.43
N ALA A 102 11.42 0.13 -26.07
CA ALA A 102 10.45 -0.80 -25.51
C ALA A 102 9.95 -0.36 -24.11
N GLN A 103 10.86 0.10 -23.24
CA GLN A 103 10.51 0.59 -21.92
C GLN A 103 9.68 1.87 -21.99
N TYR A 104 10.06 2.81 -22.86
CA TYR A 104 9.31 4.04 -23.08
C TYR A 104 7.88 3.74 -23.56
N GLN A 105 7.75 2.88 -24.58
CA GLN A 105 6.44 2.49 -25.12
C GLN A 105 5.59 1.73 -24.08
N GLN A 106 6.21 0.91 -23.23
CA GLN A 106 5.49 0.26 -22.15
C GLN A 106 4.95 1.27 -21.12
N LEU A 107 5.75 2.26 -20.72
CA LEU A 107 5.32 3.33 -19.81
C LEU A 107 4.18 4.15 -20.42
N LEU A 108 4.31 4.54 -21.69
CA LEU A 108 3.27 5.29 -22.40
C LEU A 108 1.97 4.48 -22.53
N SER A 109 2.10 3.20 -22.90
CA SER A 109 0.99 2.24 -22.99
C SER A 109 0.27 2.10 -21.64
N ASN A 110 1.02 1.89 -20.56
CA ASN A 110 0.48 1.79 -19.20
C ASN A 110 -0.23 3.10 -18.78
N ALA A 111 0.40 4.25 -19.01
CA ALA A 111 -0.16 5.56 -18.68
C ALA A 111 -1.48 5.82 -19.42
N ALA A 112 -1.51 5.60 -20.74
CA ALA A 112 -2.71 5.76 -21.55
C ALA A 112 -3.82 4.78 -21.14
N SER A 113 -3.48 3.52 -20.88
CA SER A 113 -4.43 2.50 -20.46
C SER A 113 -5.08 2.84 -19.11
N LEU A 114 -4.28 3.23 -18.11
CA LEU A 114 -4.78 3.59 -16.78
C LEU A 114 -5.65 4.86 -16.83
N LEU A 115 -5.23 5.88 -17.58
CA LEU A 115 -6.05 7.08 -17.76
C LEU A 115 -7.37 6.74 -18.46
N ALA A 116 -7.33 5.94 -19.52
CA ALA A 116 -8.51 5.56 -20.27
C ALA A 116 -9.49 4.74 -19.42
N GLU A 117 -9.01 3.74 -18.68
CA GLU A 117 -9.87 2.94 -17.80
C GLU A 117 -10.40 3.75 -16.62
N SER A 118 -9.70 4.80 -16.15
CA SER A 118 -10.25 5.68 -15.11
C SER A 118 -11.61 6.30 -15.49
N SER A 119 -11.98 6.33 -16.77
CA SER A 119 -13.29 6.76 -17.27
C SER A 119 -14.42 5.72 -17.19
N GLN A 120 -14.14 4.51 -16.70
CA GLN A 120 -15.08 3.39 -16.70
C GLN A 120 -15.55 3.02 -15.29
N GLU A 121 -16.84 2.74 -15.11
CA GLU A 121 -17.45 2.43 -13.81
C GLU A 121 -16.80 1.22 -13.12
N GLY A 122 -16.33 0.27 -13.92
CA GLY A 122 -15.70 -0.96 -13.45
C GLY A 122 -14.18 -0.85 -13.21
N SER A 123 -13.55 0.31 -13.43
CA SER A 123 -12.10 0.44 -13.25
C SER A 123 -11.69 0.28 -11.79
N LEU A 124 -10.46 -0.21 -11.56
CA LEU A 124 -9.93 -0.27 -10.20
C LEU A 124 -9.99 1.11 -9.53
N SER A 125 -9.57 2.17 -10.24
CA SER A 125 -9.57 3.53 -9.68
C SER A 125 -10.95 4.03 -9.20
N ASN A 126 -12.05 3.50 -9.75
CA ASN A 126 -13.42 3.85 -9.38
C ASN A 126 -14.02 2.93 -8.32
N VAL A 127 -13.71 1.63 -8.37
CA VAL A 127 -14.24 0.63 -7.44
C VAL A 127 -13.73 0.86 -6.01
N PHE A 128 -12.57 1.49 -5.86
CA PHE A 128 -11.92 1.72 -4.57
C PHE A 128 -11.98 3.16 -4.08
N ARG A 129 -13.01 3.90 -4.50
CA ARG A 129 -13.22 5.29 -4.13
C ARG A 129 -13.49 5.51 -2.64
N TYR A 130 -12.94 6.60 -2.10
CA TYR A 130 -13.31 7.15 -0.79
C TYR A 130 -14.10 8.45 -0.98
N GLY A 131 -15.29 8.55 -0.40
CA GLY A 131 -16.06 9.80 -0.48
C GLY A 131 -16.62 10.13 -1.86
N GLU A 132 -16.98 9.13 -2.68
CA GLU A 132 -17.50 9.30 -4.06
C GLU A 132 -16.50 9.90 -5.07
N ARG A 133 -15.18 9.69 -4.89
CA ARG A 133 -14.13 10.33 -5.72
C ARG A 133 -13.34 9.34 -6.58
N ASN A 134 -12.92 9.75 -7.77
CA ASN A 134 -11.91 9.03 -8.53
C ASN A 134 -10.52 9.59 -8.20
N ASP A 135 -9.66 8.78 -7.57
CA ASP A 135 -8.35 9.24 -7.07
C ASP A 135 -7.38 9.68 -8.18
N VAL A 136 -7.49 9.11 -9.38
CA VAL A 136 -6.72 9.55 -10.56
C VAL A 136 -7.18 10.95 -10.97
N TRP A 137 -8.50 11.20 -11.00
CA TRP A 137 -9.06 12.50 -11.39
C TRP A 137 -8.81 13.58 -10.34
N GLU A 138 -8.93 13.24 -9.07
CA GLU A 138 -8.62 14.13 -7.94
C GLU A 138 -7.17 14.63 -8.05
N THR A 139 -6.23 13.72 -8.32
CA THR A 139 -4.81 14.07 -8.51
C THR A 139 -4.63 15.18 -9.55
N PHE A 140 -5.43 15.16 -10.61
CA PHE A 140 -5.33 16.09 -11.73
C PHE A 140 -6.21 17.33 -11.63
N ARG A 141 -7.30 17.35 -10.87
CA ARG A 141 -8.22 18.51 -10.82
C ARG A 141 -8.24 19.26 -9.50
N THR A 142 -8.02 18.60 -8.37
CA THR A 142 -8.33 19.16 -7.04
C THR A 142 -7.12 19.33 -6.14
N VAL A 143 -6.00 18.69 -6.47
CA VAL A 143 -4.79 18.73 -5.66
C VAL A 143 -3.88 19.88 -6.11
N ASP A 144 -3.70 20.84 -5.21
CA ASP A 144 -3.03 22.14 -5.42
C ASP A 144 -1.69 22.05 -6.18
N LYS A 145 -0.88 21.03 -5.86
CA LYS A 145 0.46 20.83 -6.43
C LYS A 145 0.52 19.84 -7.61
N SER A 146 -0.51 19.04 -7.89
CA SER A 146 -0.43 17.97 -8.91
C SER A 146 -1.38 18.13 -10.09
N ASN A 147 -2.17 19.21 -10.12
CA ASN A 147 -2.99 19.58 -11.27
C ASN A 147 -2.12 20.06 -12.44
N MET A 148 -1.77 19.14 -13.35
CA MET A 148 -0.74 19.41 -14.37
C MET A 148 -1.15 19.16 -15.83
N LEU A 149 -2.11 18.27 -16.11
CA LEU A 149 -2.43 17.87 -17.49
C LEU A 149 -2.86 19.08 -18.36
N ASP A 150 -3.71 19.95 -17.82
CA ASP A 150 -4.25 21.07 -18.60
C ASP A 150 -3.24 22.20 -18.83
N ALA A 151 -2.21 22.31 -17.98
CA ALA A 151 -1.18 23.33 -18.15
C ALA A 151 -0.09 22.93 -19.17
N GLN A 152 0.05 21.63 -19.47
CA GLN A 152 1.21 21.08 -20.18
C GLN A 152 0.87 20.33 -21.47
N LEU A 153 -0.36 19.83 -21.64
CA LEU A 153 -0.75 19.10 -22.84
C LEU A 153 -1.28 20.03 -23.94
N VAL A 154 -0.77 19.82 -25.17
CA VAL A 154 -1.28 20.46 -26.39
C VAL A 154 -2.03 19.41 -27.20
N LEU A 155 -3.31 19.24 -26.90
CA LEU A 155 -4.15 18.17 -27.48
C LEU A 155 -4.84 18.62 -28.77
N LYS A 156 -4.72 17.80 -29.81
CA LYS A 156 -5.40 18.05 -31.10
C LYS A 156 -6.92 17.93 -30.91
N ASN A 157 -7.67 18.85 -31.50
CA ASN A 157 -9.14 18.87 -31.49
C ASN A 157 -9.79 19.01 -30.10
N LYS A 158 -9.03 19.32 -29.05
CA LYS A 158 -9.59 19.65 -27.75
C LYS A 158 -10.40 20.94 -27.84
N PRO A 159 -11.68 20.96 -27.44
CA PRO A 159 -12.44 22.20 -27.38
C PRO A 159 -11.79 23.22 -26.44
N ASP A 160 -11.83 24.51 -26.80
CA ASP A 160 -11.21 25.58 -25.99
C ASP A 160 -11.80 25.72 -24.59
N HIS A 161 -13.08 25.38 -24.43
CA HIS A 161 -13.81 25.47 -23.17
C HIS A 161 -13.67 24.23 -22.27
N GLN A 162 -13.03 23.17 -22.76
CA GLN A 162 -12.87 21.91 -22.05
C GLN A 162 -11.42 21.74 -21.59
N ASP A 163 -11.22 21.23 -20.37
CA ASP A 163 -9.87 20.91 -19.90
C ASP A 163 -9.33 19.61 -20.52
N ALA A 164 -8.00 19.44 -20.47
CA ALA A 164 -7.32 18.29 -21.06
C ALA A 164 -7.78 16.94 -20.49
N LEU A 165 -8.07 16.86 -19.19
CA LEU A 165 -8.53 15.62 -18.57
C LEU A 165 -9.93 15.25 -19.06
N GLY A 166 -10.87 16.20 -19.04
CA GLY A 166 -12.24 15.99 -19.51
C GLY A 166 -12.28 15.57 -20.97
N PHE A 167 -11.45 16.18 -21.83
CA PHE A 167 -11.35 15.77 -23.22
C PHE A 167 -10.82 14.34 -23.38
N LEU A 168 -9.75 13.97 -22.66
CA LEU A 168 -9.19 12.62 -22.70
C LEU A 168 -10.18 11.56 -22.16
N GLN A 169 -11.02 11.94 -21.20
CA GLN A 169 -12.09 11.08 -20.70
C GLN A 169 -13.22 10.92 -21.71
N ASP A 170 -13.62 11.97 -22.42
CA ASP A 170 -14.68 11.89 -23.44
C ASP A 170 -14.26 11.01 -24.62
N VAL A 171 -13.02 11.16 -25.11
CA VAL A 171 -12.54 10.31 -26.20
C VAL A 171 -12.43 8.84 -25.78
N ALA A 172 -12.02 8.58 -24.54
CA ALA A 172 -11.98 7.22 -23.99
C ALA A 172 -13.40 6.65 -23.79
N SER A 173 -14.29 7.37 -23.11
CA SER A 173 -15.64 6.90 -22.79
C SER A 173 -16.49 6.61 -24.02
N SER A 174 -16.15 7.19 -25.18
CA SER A 174 -16.78 6.88 -26.47
C SER A 174 -16.47 5.47 -27.04
N LYS A 175 -15.58 4.70 -26.41
CA LYS A 175 -15.11 3.40 -26.91
C LYS A 175 -15.53 2.23 -26.02
N ALA A 176 -15.90 1.12 -26.66
CA ALA A 176 -16.50 -0.03 -25.99
C ALA A 176 -15.47 -0.93 -25.28
N THR A 177 -14.28 -1.11 -25.88
CA THR A 177 -13.27 -2.05 -25.34
C THR A 177 -12.07 -1.35 -24.72
N PRO A 178 -11.38 -1.97 -23.75
CA PRO A 178 -10.17 -1.39 -23.15
C PRO A 178 -9.08 -1.02 -24.16
N ALA A 179 -8.91 -1.84 -25.20
CA ALA A 179 -7.92 -1.59 -26.25
C ALA A 179 -8.27 -0.36 -27.10
N GLU A 180 -9.54 -0.21 -27.49
CA GLU A 180 -10.00 0.96 -28.24
C GLU A 180 -9.93 2.23 -27.40
N ARG A 181 -10.23 2.13 -26.09
CA ARG A 181 -10.11 3.23 -25.13
C ARG A 181 -8.68 3.73 -25.00
N GLN A 182 -7.75 2.81 -24.77
CA GLN A 182 -6.32 3.10 -24.72
C GLN A 182 -5.85 3.76 -26.03
N GLN A 183 -6.23 3.19 -27.17
CA GLN A 183 -5.87 3.71 -28.49
C GLN A 183 -6.42 5.12 -28.73
N ALA A 184 -7.66 5.40 -28.31
CA ALA A 184 -8.25 6.73 -28.42
C ALA A 184 -7.48 7.79 -27.61
N VAL A 185 -7.01 7.44 -26.41
CA VAL A 185 -6.13 8.32 -25.61
C VAL A 185 -4.80 8.54 -26.33
N LEU A 186 -4.16 7.48 -26.85
CA LEU A 186 -2.90 7.61 -27.58
C LEU A 186 -3.04 8.47 -28.85
N GLU A 187 -4.14 8.34 -29.58
CA GLU A 187 -4.44 9.17 -30.77
C GLU A 187 -4.65 10.64 -30.41
N ALA A 188 -5.33 10.91 -29.30
CA ALA A 188 -5.55 12.28 -28.81
C ALA A 188 -4.24 12.95 -28.35
N ILE A 189 -3.35 12.17 -27.73
CA ILE A 189 -2.01 12.59 -27.30
C ILE A 189 -1.09 12.83 -28.50
N GLY A 190 -1.14 11.93 -29.49
CA GLY A 190 -0.37 11.96 -30.71
C GLY A 190 1.11 11.59 -30.53
N ASP A 191 1.89 11.79 -31.60
CA ASP A 191 3.34 11.49 -31.66
C ASP A 191 4.22 12.61 -31.08
N ASP A 192 3.63 13.61 -30.42
CA ASP A 192 4.39 14.69 -29.79
C ASP A 192 5.07 14.19 -28.52
N ALA A 193 6.40 14.26 -28.50
CA ALA A 193 7.21 13.74 -27.40
C ALA A 193 6.92 14.44 -26.07
N ASN A 194 6.56 15.73 -26.09
CA ASN A 194 6.23 16.47 -24.88
C ASN A 194 4.87 16.01 -24.32
N ASN A 195 3.86 15.81 -25.17
CA ASN A 195 2.57 15.27 -24.76
C ASN A 195 2.72 13.85 -24.17
N GLN A 196 3.50 12.98 -24.82
CA GLN A 196 3.75 11.62 -24.35
C GLN A 196 4.48 11.62 -23.00
N ALA A 197 5.56 12.41 -22.87
CA ALA A 197 6.29 12.55 -21.61
C ALA A 197 5.40 13.13 -20.50
N THR A 198 4.57 14.12 -20.82
CA THR A 198 3.62 14.74 -19.88
C THR A 198 2.61 13.71 -19.38
N LEU A 199 2.04 12.88 -20.26
CA LEU A 199 1.12 11.82 -19.87
C LEU A 199 1.81 10.80 -18.95
N ILE A 200 3.01 10.35 -19.30
CA ILE A 200 3.78 9.42 -18.46
C ILE A 200 4.01 10.04 -17.08
N ASN A 201 4.60 11.24 -17.02
CA ASN A 201 4.92 11.92 -15.78
C ASN A 201 3.68 12.17 -14.89
N ALA A 202 2.58 12.59 -15.50
CA ALA A 202 1.32 12.79 -14.80
C ALA A 202 0.80 11.48 -14.21
N MET A 203 0.90 10.37 -14.95
CA MET A 203 0.46 9.07 -14.46
C MET A 203 1.39 8.48 -13.40
N LEU A 204 2.71 8.67 -13.48
CA LEU A 204 3.64 8.29 -12.40
C LEU A 204 3.25 8.97 -11.07
N LEU A 205 2.88 10.26 -11.15
CA LEU A 205 2.41 11.04 -10.00
C LEU A 205 1.05 10.53 -9.48
N ALA A 206 0.09 10.28 -10.39
CA ALA A 206 -1.25 9.79 -10.05
C ALA A 206 -1.24 8.39 -9.42
N THR A 207 -0.43 7.46 -9.93
CA THR A 207 -0.33 6.12 -9.34
C THR A 207 0.34 6.14 -7.97
N THR A 208 1.31 7.05 -7.76
CA THR A 208 1.91 7.22 -6.43
C THR A 208 0.92 7.83 -5.45
N ARG A 209 0.17 8.85 -5.85
CA ARG A 209 -0.94 9.42 -5.05
C ARG A 209 -1.98 8.37 -4.69
N PHE A 210 -2.39 7.55 -5.65
CA PHE A 210 -3.32 6.45 -5.47
C PHE A 210 -2.83 5.41 -4.46
N TYR A 211 -1.52 5.11 -4.47
CA TYR A 211 -0.89 4.26 -3.46
C TYR A 211 -0.94 4.87 -2.06
N THR A 212 -0.55 6.14 -1.92
CA THR A 212 -0.52 6.87 -0.63
C THR A 212 -1.90 7.26 -0.09
N GLY A 213 -2.94 7.05 -0.89
CA GLY A 213 -4.33 7.29 -0.53
C GLY A 213 -5.02 6.02 -0.04
N ASN A 214 -6.33 5.96 -0.22
CA ASN A 214 -7.15 4.81 0.22
C ASN A 214 -7.03 3.59 -0.71
N GLY A 215 -6.32 3.71 -1.84
CA GLY A 215 -6.01 2.62 -2.76
C GLY A 215 -4.90 1.67 -2.28
N ALA A 216 -4.26 1.95 -1.13
CA ALA A 216 -3.21 1.13 -0.54
C ALA A 216 -3.60 -0.36 -0.40
N ASN A 217 -4.88 -0.67 -0.11
CA ASN A 217 -5.36 -2.04 0.01
C ASN A 217 -5.43 -2.82 -1.31
N ILE A 218 -5.43 -2.12 -2.44
CA ILE A 218 -5.47 -2.69 -3.79
C ILE A 218 -4.06 -3.04 -4.24
N ILE A 219 -3.11 -2.11 -4.01
CA ILE A 219 -1.70 -2.24 -4.41
C ILE A 219 -0.91 -3.07 -3.37
N ASN A 220 -1.36 -3.04 -2.12
CA ASN A 220 -0.81 -3.78 -1.00
C ASN A 220 -1.96 -4.35 -0.14
N PRO A 221 -2.48 -5.56 -0.44
CA PRO A 221 -3.56 -6.22 0.31
C PRO A 221 -3.17 -6.65 1.75
N GLY A 222 -2.14 -6.02 2.30
CA GLY A 222 -1.62 -6.15 3.65
C GLY A 222 -1.50 -4.82 4.41
N TYR A 223 -1.93 -3.70 3.82
CA TYR A 223 -1.96 -2.41 4.49
C TYR A 223 -3.19 -2.32 5.42
N GLY A 224 -3.03 -1.78 6.63
CA GLY A 224 -4.11 -1.64 7.62
C GLY A 224 -4.16 -2.73 8.70
N ASP A 225 -5.35 -3.00 9.25
CA ASP A 225 -5.59 -3.85 10.44
C ASP A 225 -5.26 -5.35 10.25
N PHE A 226 -4.71 -5.73 9.11
CA PHE A 226 -4.55 -7.12 8.69
C PHE A 226 -3.09 -7.50 8.54
N ALA A 227 -2.79 -8.77 8.80
CA ALA A 227 -1.45 -9.31 8.55
C ALA A 227 -1.10 -9.18 7.06
N PRO A 228 0.03 -8.55 6.68
CA PRO A 228 0.54 -8.59 5.31
C PRO A 228 0.62 -10.00 4.74
N PRO A 229 0.43 -10.16 3.42
CA PRO A 229 0.62 -11.46 2.78
C PRO A 229 2.04 -11.97 3.03
N LYS A 230 2.20 -13.25 3.33
CA LYS A 230 3.51 -13.83 3.68
C LYS A 230 4.45 -13.91 2.47
N ASN A 231 3.91 -13.90 1.26
CA ASN A 231 4.63 -14.00 0.01
C ASN A 231 3.76 -13.53 -1.18
N GLU A 232 4.36 -13.46 -2.37
CA GLU A 232 3.68 -13.07 -3.61
C GLU A 232 2.49 -13.98 -3.97
N SER A 233 2.56 -15.28 -3.68
CA SER A 233 1.46 -16.21 -3.94
C SER A 233 0.24 -15.87 -3.09
N GLU A 234 0.44 -15.59 -1.80
CA GLU A 234 -0.62 -15.13 -0.92
C GLU A 234 -1.14 -13.75 -1.33
N MET A 235 -0.27 -12.86 -1.79
CA MET A 235 -0.66 -11.56 -2.36
C MET A 235 -1.59 -11.73 -3.57
N GLU A 236 -1.24 -12.61 -4.52
CA GLU A 236 -2.09 -12.90 -5.70
C GLU A 236 -3.40 -13.58 -5.31
N MET A 237 -3.39 -14.54 -4.37
CA MET A 237 -4.61 -15.18 -3.86
C MET A 237 -5.54 -14.17 -3.18
N ARG A 238 -4.99 -13.29 -2.35
CA ARG A 238 -5.75 -12.20 -1.71
C ARG A 238 -6.30 -11.23 -2.74
N LEU A 239 -5.51 -10.84 -3.75
CA LEU A 239 -5.98 -10.03 -4.88
C LEU A 239 -7.12 -10.74 -5.63
N GLN A 240 -7.02 -12.05 -5.90
CA GLN A 240 -8.10 -12.81 -6.54
C GLN A 240 -9.39 -12.81 -5.72
N SER A 241 -9.26 -13.12 -4.43
CA SER A 241 -10.38 -13.12 -3.50
C SER A 241 -11.01 -11.74 -3.39
N PHE A 242 -10.18 -10.70 -3.33
CA PHE A 242 -10.61 -9.31 -3.31
C PHE A 242 -11.36 -8.90 -4.58
N LEU A 243 -10.83 -9.19 -5.77
CA LEU A 243 -11.52 -8.89 -7.04
C LEU A 243 -12.86 -9.65 -7.15
N LYS A 244 -12.92 -10.91 -6.72
CA LYS A 244 -14.19 -11.66 -6.67
C LYS A 244 -15.20 -11.02 -5.70
N ARG A 245 -14.75 -10.59 -4.51
CA ARG A 245 -15.57 -9.89 -3.51
C ARG A 245 -16.09 -8.55 -4.02
N ASN A 246 -15.30 -7.86 -4.83
CA ASN A 246 -15.69 -6.64 -5.54
C ASN A 246 -16.58 -6.91 -6.77
N GLN A 247 -17.20 -8.08 -6.86
CA GLN A 247 -18.14 -8.50 -7.90
C GLN A 247 -17.65 -8.23 -9.34
N TYR A 248 -16.34 -8.37 -9.58
CA TYR A 248 -15.84 -8.64 -10.92
C TYR A 248 -16.26 -10.08 -11.27
N THR A 249 -17.50 -10.21 -11.74
CA THR A 249 -18.22 -11.50 -11.83
C THR A 249 -17.75 -12.32 -13.03
N SER A 250 -17.45 -11.66 -14.14
CA SER A 250 -16.93 -12.31 -15.34
C SER A 250 -15.41 -12.49 -15.30
N SER A 251 -14.91 -13.50 -16.01
CA SER A 251 -13.47 -13.72 -16.15
C SER A 251 -12.77 -12.58 -16.91
N ALA A 252 -13.47 -11.92 -17.82
CA ALA A 252 -12.94 -10.78 -18.58
C ALA A 252 -12.72 -9.56 -17.68
N GLU A 253 -13.70 -9.22 -16.85
CA GLU A 253 -13.62 -8.17 -15.85
C GLU A 253 -12.47 -8.40 -14.85
N ARG A 254 -12.32 -9.63 -14.34
CA ARG A 254 -11.19 -9.97 -13.45
C ARG A 254 -9.85 -9.86 -14.15
N ALA A 255 -9.75 -10.31 -15.40
CA ALA A 255 -8.51 -10.22 -16.17
C ALA A 255 -8.12 -8.75 -16.43
N GLN A 256 -9.10 -7.91 -16.75
CA GLN A 256 -8.90 -6.48 -16.96
C GLN A 256 -8.49 -5.77 -15.66
N ALA A 257 -9.16 -6.04 -14.55
CA ALA A 257 -8.79 -5.49 -13.25
C ALA A 257 -7.37 -5.91 -12.82
N LYS A 258 -6.98 -7.17 -13.02
CA LYS A 258 -5.58 -7.58 -12.78
C LYS A 258 -4.57 -6.86 -13.67
N LYS A 259 -4.93 -6.60 -14.93
CA LYS A 259 -4.09 -5.85 -15.86
C LYS A 259 -3.88 -4.43 -15.33
N GLU A 260 -4.94 -3.73 -14.94
CA GLU A 260 -4.86 -2.40 -14.32
C GLU A 260 -4.02 -2.42 -13.05
N TYR A 261 -4.15 -3.43 -12.19
CA TYR A 261 -3.32 -3.58 -10.98
C TYR A 261 -1.84 -3.64 -11.33
N ARG A 262 -1.45 -4.50 -12.29
CA ARG A 262 -0.04 -4.63 -12.73
C ARG A 262 0.48 -3.33 -13.33
N GLN A 263 -0.34 -2.65 -14.13
CA GLN A 263 0.02 -1.35 -14.70
C GLN A 263 0.23 -0.29 -13.62
N ASN A 264 -0.58 -0.28 -12.55
CA ASN A 264 -0.36 0.59 -11.39
C ASN A 264 0.96 0.26 -10.67
N VAL A 265 1.26 -1.03 -10.45
CA VAL A 265 2.53 -1.49 -9.85
C VAL A 265 3.72 -1.06 -10.70
N ASP A 266 3.67 -1.27 -12.02
CA ASP A 266 4.73 -0.88 -12.95
C ASP A 266 4.97 0.64 -12.93
N MET A 267 3.89 1.43 -12.96
CA MET A 267 3.98 2.88 -12.93
C MET A 267 4.47 3.41 -11.58
N LEU A 268 4.08 2.78 -10.47
CA LEU A 268 4.59 3.12 -9.14
C LEU A 268 6.08 2.79 -9.01
N GLN A 269 6.51 1.62 -9.48
CA GLN A 269 7.93 1.25 -9.52
C GLN A 269 8.72 2.25 -10.37
N ALA A 270 8.20 2.59 -11.55
CA ALA A 270 8.80 3.58 -12.43
C ALA A 270 8.89 4.97 -11.76
N ALA A 271 7.88 5.37 -10.97
CA ALA A 271 7.88 6.63 -10.25
C ALA A 271 9.00 6.66 -9.20
N ILE A 272 9.18 5.55 -8.46
CA ILE A 272 10.27 5.36 -7.50
C ILE A 272 11.64 5.33 -8.21
N ASP A 273 11.76 4.73 -9.39
CA ASP A 273 13.02 4.65 -10.15
C ASP A 273 13.38 5.95 -10.89
N SER A 274 12.42 6.86 -11.00
CA SER A 274 12.58 8.17 -11.64
C SER A 274 13.09 9.25 -10.66
N PRO A 275 13.54 10.41 -11.16
CA PRO A 275 13.85 11.58 -10.32
C PRO A 275 12.58 12.30 -9.80
N MET A 276 11.40 11.69 -9.87
CA MET A 276 10.14 12.29 -9.40
C MET A 276 10.19 12.64 -7.91
N PHE A 277 10.81 11.78 -7.10
CA PHE A 277 10.90 11.92 -5.66
C PHE A 277 12.35 11.93 -5.18
N GLU A 278 12.59 12.63 -4.09
CA GLU A 278 13.92 12.68 -3.47
C GLU A 278 14.27 11.31 -2.88
N ARG A 279 15.51 10.85 -3.11
CA ARG A 279 16.03 9.62 -2.49
C ARG A 279 16.19 9.82 -0.99
N TYR A 280 15.87 8.79 -0.23
CA TYR A 280 16.06 8.77 1.21
C TYR A 280 17.01 7.63 1.62
N SER A 281 17.88 7.91 2.59
CA SER A 281 18.89 6.94 3.05
C SER A 281 18.99 6.85 4.57
N GLY A 282 18.13 7.57 5.30
CA GLY A 282 18.11 7.52 6.76
C GLY A 282 17.40 6.28 7.31
N LYS A 283 17.33 6.20 8.64
CA LYS A 283 16.54 5.17 9.34
C LYS A 283 15.05 5.39 9.06
N VAL A 284 14.31 4.30 8.88
CA VAL A 284 12.85 4.30 8.76
C VAL A 284 12.22 3.21 9.62
N TRP A 285 10.93 3.36 9.87
CA TRP A 285 10.13 2.53 10.76
C TRP A 285 8.88 2.06 10.03
N HIS A 286 8.44 0.84 10.33
CA HIS A 286 7.19 0.30 9.82
C HIS A 286 6.45 -0.41 10.94
N GLY A 287 5.26 0.07 11.27
CA GLY A 287 4.33 -0.62 12.16
C GLY A 287 3.67 -1.77 11.43
N CYS A 288 3.65 -2.95 12.04
CA CYS A 288 3.07 -4.13 11.41
C CYS A 288 2.45 -5.10 12.41
N HIS A 289 1.77 -6.11 11.87
CA HIS A 289 1.33 -7.27 12.62
C HIS A 289 2.53 -8.17 12.99
N THR A 290 2.46 -8.85 14.14
CA THR A 290 3.51 -9.79 14.62
C THR A 290 3.90 -10.87 13.60
N SER A 291 2.95 -11.35 12.79
CA SER A 291 3.21 -12.35 11.75
C SER A 291 4.22 -11.90 10.68
N VAL A 292 4.35 -10.60 10.42
CA VAL A 292 5.35 -10.06 9.47
C VAL A 292 6.73 -10.11 10.08
N ALA A 293 6.83 -9.70 11.34
CA ALA A 293 8.05 -9.81 12.11
C ALA A 293 8.49 -11.27 12.22
N ASP A 294 7.55 -12.20 12.43
CA ASP A 294 7.85 -13.64 12.43
C ASP A 294 8.32 -14.16 11.08
N ALA A 295 7.67 -13.75 9.98
CA ALA A 295 8.12 -14.11 8.63
C ALA A 295 9.53 -13.57 8.33
N ALA A 296 9.82 -12.33 8.76
CA ALA A 296 11.16 -11.77 8.64
C ALA A 296 12.19 -12.59 9.44
N LEU A 297 11.87 -12.95 10.69
CA LEU A 297 12.75 -13.74 11.55
C LEU A 297 12.98 -15.16 11.04
N GLU A 298 11.94 -15.83 10.53
CA GLU A 298 12.04 -17.16 9.95
C GLU A 298 12.92 -17.15 8.69
N LYS A 299 12.77 -16.13 7.85
CA LYS A 299 13.56 -15.97 6.63
C LYS A 299 15.01 -15.56 6.92
N GLY A 300 15.22 -14.64 7.84
CA GLY A 300 16.52 -14.07 8.19
C GLY A 300 17.11 -13.23 7.06
N THR A 301 17.87 -13.86 6.17
CA THR A 301 18.48 -13.23 4.99
C THR A 301 17.61 -13.45 3.76
N GLY A 302 17.51 -12.45 2.89
CA GLY A 302 16.64 -12.50 1.73
C GLY A 302 15.17 -12.27 2.06
N PHE A 303 14.87 -11.62 3.19
CA PHE A 303 13.49 -11.21 3.50
C PHE A 303 13.07 -10.09 2.56
N GLN A 304 11.93 -10.26 1.90
CA GLN A 304 11.33 -9.25 1.04
C GLN A 304 9.94 -8.96 1.58
N PHE A 305 9.65 -7.68 1.77
CA PHE A 305 8.29 -7.25 2.04
C PHE A 305 7.43 -7.52 0.79
N PRO A 306 6.20 -8.04 0.93
CA PRO A 306 5.32 -8.28 -0.21
C PRO A 306 4.90 -6.95 -0.87
N GLY A 307 5.43 -6.68 -2.07
CA GLY A 307 5.17 -5.41 -2.77
C GLY A 307 5.93 -4.23 -2.14
N PHE A 308 5.43 -3.02 -2.37
CA PHE A 308 6.05 -1.80 -1.84
C PHE A 308 5.81 -1.67 -0.34
N MET A 309 6.86 -1.28 0.39
CA MET A 309 6.80 -1.14 1.83
C MET A 309 6.69 0.34 2.20
N SER A 310 5.51 0.74 2.68
CA SER A 310 5.30 2.05 3.28
C SER A 310 6.00 2.11 4.64
N THR A 311 6.89 3.07 4.80
CA THR A 311 7.66 3.30 6.02
C THR A 311 7.61 4.76 6.39
N THR A 312 8.05 5.11 7.60
CA THR A 312 8.08 6.49 8.07
C THR A 312 9.40 6.81 8.75
N ARG A 313 9.86 8.06 8.62
CA ARG A 313 10.97 8.58 9.43
C ARG A 313 10.55 8.98 10.85
N ALA A 314 9.27 8.85 11.19
CA ALA A 314 8.70 9.15 12.51
C ALA A 314 8.30 7.85 13.26
N PRO A 315 8.99 7.48 14.35
CA PRO A 315 8.68 6.26 15.08
C PRO A 315 7.28 6.26 15.70
N ASP A 316 6.73 7.44 16.01
CA ASP A 316 5.38 7.62 16.54
C ASP A 316 4.28 7.36 15.52
N VAL A 317 4.53 7.71 14.26
CA VAL A 317 3.64 7.34 13.15
C VAL A 317 3.68 5.83 12.94
N ALA A 318 4.86 5.21 12.95
CA ALA A 318 4.95 3.74 12.85
C ALA A 318 4.21 3.06 14.00
N GLN A 319 4.28 3.62 15.21
CA GLN A 319 3.55 3.13 16.36
C GLN A 319 2.03 3.16 16.14
N SER A 320 1.46 4.20 15.53
CA SER A 320 0.01 4.27 15.30
C SER A 320 -0.50 3.23 14.29
N TYR A 321 0.39 2.67 13.46
CA TYR A 321 0.07 1.68 12.44
C TYR A 321 0.34 0.22 12.88
N MET A 322 0.68 -0.01 14.14
CA MET A 322 0.83 -1.38 14.67
C MET A 322 -0.53 -2.03 14.87
N ALA A 323 -0.99 -2.80 13.88
CA ALA A 323 -2.22 -3.58 13.91
C ALA A 323 -2.17 -4.84 14.82
N LYS A 324 -1.44 -4.79 15.94
CA LYS A 324 -1.08 -5.85 16.94
C LYS A 324 0.43 -6.15 16.99
N GLY A 325 1.17 -5.26 17.66
CA GLY A 325 2.33 -5.65 18.48
C GLY A 325 3.71 -5.81 17.81
N ALA A 326 3.96 -5.31 16.58
CA ALA A 326 5.32 -5.36 16.02
C ALA A 326 5.79 -4.10 15.27
N LEU A 327 7.11 -3.87 15.32
CA LEU A 327 7.82 -2.84 14.56
C LEU A 327 8.95 -3.48 13.75
N LEU A 328 9.05 -3.07 12.48
CA LEU A 328 10.26 -3.25 11.68
C LEU A 328 11.05 -1.95 11.72
N VAL A 329 12.32 -2.02 12.09
CA VAL A 329 13.26 -0.90 12.09
C VAL A 329 14.25 -1.16 10.98
N ILE A 330 14.29 -0.28 9.98
CA ILE A 330 15.21 -0.44 8.86
C ILE A 330 16.36 0.54 9.02
N ASN A 331 17.57 -0.01 9.07
CA ASN A 331 18.78 0.77 9.24
C ASN A 331 19.08 1.66 8.01
N PRO A 332 19.77 2.79 8.21
CA PRO A 332 20.18 3.67 7.12
C PRO A 332 20.92 2.91 6.02
N ALA A 333 20.51 3.10 4.78
CA ALA A 333 21.15 2.50 3.61
C ALA A 333 21.07 3.45 2.40
N PRO A 334 22.08 3.48 1.51
CA PRO A 334 22.00 4.25 0.27
C PRO A 334 20.74 3.89 -0.52
N ASP A 335 20.08 4.92 -1.07
CA ASP A 335 18.88 4.80 -1.91
C ASP A 335 17.78 3.87 -1.35
N LEU A 336 17.62 3.82 -0.02
CA LEU A 336 16.69 2.91 0.66
C LEU A 336 15.25 3.02 0.12
N GLY A 337 14.81 4.25 -0.13
CA GLY A 337 13.48 4.53 -0.66
C GLY A 337 13.38 5.95 -1.19
N VAL A 338 12.15 6.41 -1.39
CA VAL A 338 11.85 7.76 -1.87
C VAL A 338 10.92 8.51 -0.92
N ASN A 339 11.15 9.81 -0.77
CA ASN A 339 10.30 10.69 0.03
C ASN A 339 9.04 11.08 -0.77
N ILE A 340 7.90 10.55 -0.36
CA ILE A 340 6.58 10.79 -0.97
C ILE A 340 5.70 11.71 -0.12
N GLU A 341 6.16 12.14 1.05
CA GLU A 341 5.50 13.14 1.91
C GLU A 341 4.99 14.38 1.16
N PRO A 342 5.73 14.99 0.20
CA PRO A 342 5.26 16.20 -0.50
C PRO A 342 3.96 16.01 -1.30
N ILE A 343 3.59 14.75 -1.55
CA ILE A 343 2.39 14.35 -2.25
C ILE A 343 1.47 13.47 -1.39
N SER A 344 1.69 13.34 -0.09
CA SER A 344 0.75 12.60 0.75
C SER A 344 -0.45 13.47 1.12
N ASN A 345 -1.63 12.86 1.29
CA ASN A 345 -2.77 13.53 1.94
C ASN A 345 -2.60 13.58 3.48
N ALA A 346 -1.61 12.85 4.00
CA ALA A 346 -1.23 12.80 5.40
C ALA A 346 0.23 13.25 5.54
N GLU A 347 0.52 14.52 5.24
CA GLU A 347 1.88 15.10 5.31
C GLU A 347 2.55 14.85 6.68
N GLY A 348 1.77 14.69 7.76
CA GLY A 348 2.27 14.36 9.10
C GLY A 348 2.89 12.96 9.23
N GLU A 349 2.63 12.05 8.29
CA GLU A 349 3.12 10.66 8.33
C GLU A 349 4.59 10.53 7.93
N ARG A 350 5.15 11.54 7.26
CA ARG A 350 6.57 11.59 6.87
C ARG A 350 7.01 10.32 6.13
N GLU A 351 6.18 9.91 5.18
CA GLU A 351 6.27 8.61 4.52
C GLU A 351 7.47 8.51 3.59
N ILE A 352 8.21 7.41 3.73
CA ILE A 352 9.25 6.95 2.83
C ILE A 352 8.77 5.65 2.20
N LEU A 353 8.66 5.64 0.87
CA LEU A 353 8.26 4.44 0.14
C LEU A 353 9.49 3.63 -0.27
N VAL A 354 9.54 2.39 0.21
CA VAL A 354 10.58 1.43 -0.15
C VAL A 354 10.12 0.59 -1.37
N PRO A 355 10.98 0.42 -2.40
CA PRO A 355 10.63 -0.33 -3.61
C PRO A 355 10.19 -1.77 -3.33
N ALA A 356 9.29 -2.28 -4.17
CA ALA A 356 8.93 -3.69 -4.16
C ALA A 356 10.14 -4.58 -4.46
N GLY A 357 10.20 -5.76 -3.84
CA GLY A 357 11.31 -6.70 -4.03
C GLY A 357 12.62 -6.28 -3.34
N THR A 358 12.62 -5.22 -2.53
CA THR A 358 13.79 -4.86 -1.71
C THR A 358 14.10 -6.00 -0.74
N SER A 359 15.34 -6.50 -0.81
CA SER A 359 15.82 -7.60 0.02
C SER A 359 16.48 -7.10 1.29
N PHE A 360 16.18 -7.75 2.41
CA PHE A 360 16.65 -7.40 3.74
C PHE A 360 17.26 -8.62 4.45
N THR A 361 18.26 -8.33 5.27
CA THR A 361 18.77 -9.25 6.29
C THR A 361 18.29 -8.78 7.66
N VAL A 362 17.76 -9.72 8.45
CA VAL A 362 17.52 -9.51 9.88
C VAL A 362 18.86 -9.46 10.60
N GLU A 363 19.17 -8.30 11.19
CA GLU A 363 20.38 -8.11 11.97
C GLU A 363 20.18 -8.53 13.42
N GLN A 364 19.02 -8.18 13.98
CA GLN A 364 18.72 -8.40 15.39
C GLN A 364 17.20 -8.39 15.60
N SER A 365 16.75 -9.09 16.65
CA SER A 365 15.41 -8.92 17.20
C SER A 365 15.44 -8.55 18.66
N TYR A 366 14.43 -7.80 19.06
CA TYR A 366 14.22 -7.35 20.42
C TYR A 366 12.75 -7.53 20.82
N THR A 367 12.52 -7.61 22.12
CA THR A 367 11.22 -7.40 22.75
C THR A 367 11.28 -6.09 23.52
N LEU A 368 10.42 -5.13 23.16
CA LEU A 368 10.19 -3.93 23.94
C LEU A 368 9.11 -4.23 24.97
N HIS A 369 9.48 -4.18 26.25
CA HIS A 369 8.58 -4.34 27.38
C HIS A 369 8.16 -2.96 27.88
N LEU A 370 6.86 -2.72 27.95
CA LEU A 370 6.25 -1.49 28.45
C LEU A 370 5.42 -1.79 29.69
N GLU A 371 5.93 -1.38 30.85
CA GLU A 371 5.21 -1.52 32.12
C GLU A 371 4.59 -0.18 32.52
N LYS A 372 3.26 -0.14 32.55
CA LYS A 372 2.51 1.01 33.09
C LYS A 372 2.51 0.93 34.60
N GLY A 373 2.90 2.00 35.26
CA GLY A 373 3.02 1.98 36.72
C GLY A 373 3.09 3.36 37.33
N TYR A 374 3.76 3.42 38.48
CA TYR A 374 3.93 4.63 39.26
C TYR A 374 5.41 4.98 39.34
N PRO A 375 5.76 6.27 39.30
CA PRO A 375 7.15 6.67 39.50
C PRO A 375 7.62 6.26 40.90
N PRO A 376 8.93 6.01 41.12
CA PRO A 376 9.46 5.64 42.43
C PRO A 376 9.07 6.59 43.56
N SER A 377 8.81 7.87 43.24
CA SER A 377 8.32 8.87 44.18
C SER A 377 6.91 8.60 44.72
N ALA A 378 6.06 7.87 43.99
CA ALA A 378 4.68 7.53 44.34
C ALA A 378 4.60 6.19 45.11
N ASN A 379 5.33 6.13 46.22
CA ASN A 379 5.52 4.93 47.03
C ASN A 379 4.44 4.67 48.09
N THR A 380 3.39 5.50 48.17
CA THR A 380 2.27 5.32 49.12
C THR A 380 0.93 5.39 48.41
N ALA A 381 -0.11 4.78 48.99
CA ALA A 381 -1.46 4.80 48.41
C ALA A 381 -1.99 6.23 48.16
N MET A 382 -1.68 7.18 49.04
CA MET A 382 -2.07 8.58 48.85
C MET A 382 -1.38 9.22 47.65
N LYS A 383 -0.06 9.01 47.50
CA LYS A 383 0.69 9.56 46.36
C LYS A 383 0.28 8.93 45.02
N LYS A 384 -0.08 7.64 45.02
CA LYS A 384 -0.66 6.96 43.86
C LYS A 384 -2.00 7.57 43.45
N ARG A 385 -2.92 7.82 44.40
CA ARG A 385 -4.19 8.50 44.11
C ARG A 385 -4.02 9.92 43.56
N ILE A 386 -3.08 10.69 44.12
CA ILE A 386 -2.75 12.03 43.60
C ILE A 386 -2.23 11.90 42.17
N TYR A 387 -1.31 10.96 41.94
CA TYR A 387 -0.77 10.68 40.61
C TYR A 387 -1.86 10.30 39.61
N ASP A 388 -2.78 9.41 39.97
CA ASP A 388 -3.89 8.99 39.10
C ASP A 388 -4.82 10.17 38.78
N ALA A 389 -5.13 11.02 39.75
CA ALA A 389 -5.92 12.22 39.54
C ALA A 389 -5.20 13.24 38.63
N GLU A 390 -3.89 13.41 38.80
CA GLU A 390 -3.07 14.28 37.94
C GLU A 390 -3.02 13.77 36.49
N VAL A 391 -2.89 12.44 36.31
CA VAL A 391 -2.92 11.82 34.98
C VAL A 391 -4.31 11.91 34.34
N ALA A 392 -5.37 11.62 35.09
CA ALA A 392 -6.76 11.69 34.60
C ALA A 392 -7.18 13.11 34.21
N THR A 393 -6.64 14.13 34.88
CA THR A 393 -6.87 15.55 34.56
C THR A 393 -5.94 16.10 33.49
N GLY A 394 -4.99 15.29 32.99
CA GLY A 394 -3.99 15.70 31.99
C GLY A 394 -2.90 16.63 32.53
N SER A 395 -2.86 16.88 33.85
CA SER A 395 -1.84 17.72 34.50
C SER A 395 -0.50 16.99 34.67
N ARG A 396 -0.47 15.67 34.49
CA ARG A 396 0.73 14.83 34.49
C ARG A 396 0.66 13.73 33.45
N LYS A 397 1.81 13.33 32.92
CA LYS A 397 1.92 12.22 31.95
C LYS A 397 1.95 10.86 32.68
N PRO A 398 1.40 9.77 32.10
CA PRO A 398 1.54 8.42 32.63
C PRO A 398 3.00 8.02 32.84
N HIS A 399 3.27 7.16 33.82
CA HIS A 399 4.63 6.71 34.12
C HIS A 399 4.77 5.32 33.51
N VAL A 400 5.77 5.21 32.65
CA VAL A 400 6.09 4.01 31.91
C VAL A 400 7.54 3.65 32.20
N THR A 401 7.74 2.38 32.54
CA THR A 401 9.07 1.78 32.54
C THR A 401 9.22 1.03 31.23
N ILE A 402 10.32 1.27 30.52
CA ILE A 402 10.61 0.61 29.26
C ILE A 402 11.87 -0.22 29.45
N ARG A 403 11.85 -1.46 28.97
CA ARG A 403 12.97 -2.38 29.01
C ARG A 403 13.06 -3.10 27.67
N ILE A 404 14.26 -3.24 27.12
CA ILE A 404 14.49 -3.92 25.85
C ILE A 404 15.22 -5.24 26.14
N THR A 405 14.79 -6.36 25.57
CA THR A 405 15.52 -7.63 25.70
C THR A 405 15.76 -8.28 24.35
N THR A 406 16.83 -9.08 24.27
CA THR A 406 17.02 -9.99 23.14
C THR A 406 16.40 -11.37 23.45
N PRO A 407 16.13 -12.20 22.42
CA PRO A 407 15.68 -13.57 22.63
C PRO A 407 16.63 -14.40 23.51
N GLU A 408 17.94 -14.16 23.43
CA GLU A 408 18.95 -14.85 24.23
C GLU A 408 18.83 -14.48 25.71
N MET A 409 18.60 -13.20 26.03
CA MET A 409 18.39 -12.75 27.40
C MET A 409 17.13 -13.35 28.02
N GLU A 410 16.05 -13.43 27.24
CA GLU A 410 14.79 -14.06 27.68
C GLU A 410 14.97 -15.54 27.97
N LYS A 411 15.65 -16.28 27.08
CA LYS A 411 15.99 -17.70 27.28
C LYS A 411 16.89 -17.93 28.49
N ALA A 412 17.80 -16.99 28.78
CA ALA A 412 18.69 -17.05 29.92
C ALA A 412 18.04 -16.63 31.25
N GLY A 413 16.75 -16.25 31.26
CA GLY A 413 16.05 -15.77 32.46
C GLY A 413 16.51 -14.39 32.92
N LEU A 414 17.15 -13.60 32.06
CA LEU A 414 17.63 -12.24 32.34
C LEU A 414 16.57 -11.17 32.04
N SER A 415 15.28 -11.53 32.12
CA SER A 415 14.14 -10.64 31.88
C SER A 415 13.97 -9.53 32.93
N GLY A 416 14.88 -9.39 33.90
CA GLY A 416 14.96 -8.22 34.77
C GLY A 416 15.90 -7.12 34.25
N GLN A 417 16.66 -7.39 33.19
CA GLN A 417 17.68 -6.49 32.64
C GLN A 417 17.27 -5.97 31.26
N SER A 418 17.82 -4.81 30.89
CA SER A 418 17.63 -4.20 29.58
C SER A 418 18.92 -4.36 28.76
N ASP A 419 18.79 -4.65 27.47
CA ASP A 419 19.90 -4.71 26.53
C ASP A 419 20.34 -3.29 26.14
N PRO A 420 21.59 -2.86 26.45
CA PRO A 420 22.04 -1.50 26.18
C PRO A 420 22.09 -1.15 24.69
N LYS A 421 22.31 -2.15 23.80
CA LYS A 421 22.33 -1.90 22.36
C LYS A 421 20.92 -1.65 21.84
N GLY A 422 19.95 -2.45 22.27
CA GLY A 422 18.55 -2.26 21.96
C GLY A 422 18.01 -0.92 22.47
N GLU A 423 18.42 -0.47 23.66
CA GLU A 423 18.08 0.88 24.15
C GLU A 423 18.64 1.99 23.27
N ALA A 424 19.88 1.85 22.79
CA ALA A 424 20.48 2.82 21.88
C ALA A 424 19.81 2.82 20.50
N GLU A 425 19.51 1.64 19.96
CA GLU A 425 18.87 1.47 18.64
C GLU A 425 17.46 2.06 18.61
N LEU A 426 16.73 1.91 19.71
CA LEU A 426 15.34 2.35 19.88
C LEU A 426 15.20 3.67 20.65
N ALA A 427 16.29 4.42 20.83
CA ALA A 427 16.32 5.62 21.67
C ALA A 427 15.23 6.65 21.31
N ASP A 428 14.99 6.90 20.01
CA ASP A 428 13.98 7.86 19.53
C ASP A 428 12.55 7.41 19.89
N LEU A 429 12.26 6.12 19.74
CA LEU A 429 10.97 5.54 20.13
C LEU A 429 10.79 5.57 21.65
N ILE A 430 11.83 5.19 22.41
CA ILE A 430 11.83 5.21 23.89
C ILE A 430 11.57 6.63 24.40
N ASP A 431 12.25 7.63 23.83
CA ASP A 431 12.07 9.04 24.19
C ASP A 431 10.65 9.52 23.86
N HIS A 432 10.10 9.14 22.69
CA HIS A 432 8.73 9.43 22.31
C HIS A 432 7.71 8.85 23.31
N ILE A 433 7.82 7.55 23.64
CA ILE A 433 6.92 6.85 24.57
C ILE A 433 7.00 7.47 25.97
N LYS A 434 8.19 7.86 26.44
CA LYS A 434 8.33 8.54 27.76
C LYS A 434 7.70 9.92 27.76
N LYS A 435 7.64 10.58 26.60
CA LYS A 435 7.08 11.93 26.45
C LYS A 435 5.59 11.93 26.11
N ASN A 436 4.98 10.84 25.67
CA ASN A 436 3.60 10.85 25.19
C ASN A 436 2.80 9.65 25.73
N PRO A 437 1.48 9.77 25.89
CA PRO A 437 0.63 8.61 26.15
C PRO A 437 0.83 7.56 25.04
N SER A 438 1.11 6.32 25.43
CA SER A 438 1.33 5.22 24.49
C SER A 438 0.18 4.22 24.52
N THR A 439 -0.31 3.88 23.34
CA THR A 439 -1.28 2.80 23.07
C THR A 439 -0.59 1.45 22.85
N MET A 440 0.73 1.38 22.96
CA MET A 440 1.48 0.14 22.78
C MET A 440 1.06 -0.93 23.78
N GLU A 441 1.12 -2.17 23.30
CA GLU A 441 0.97 -3.37 24.11
C GLU A 441 2.10 -3.46 25.14
N GLU A 442 1.89 -4.23 26.22
CA GLU A 442 2.90 -4.46 27.26
C GLU A 442 4.18 -5.09 26.69
N GLN A 443 4.06 -5.83 25.60
CA GLN A 443 5.18 -6.39 24.85
C GLN A 443 5.02 -6.08 23.38
N THR A 444 6.04 -5.52 22.76
CA THR A 444 6.09 -5.26 21.32
C THR A 444 7.34 -5.92 20.74
N LYS A 445 7.16 -6.72 19.69
CA LYS A 445 8.26 -7.34 18.96
C LYS A 445 8.91 -6.32 18.04
N VAL A 446 10.22 -6.22 18.07
CA VAL A 446 10.98 -5.30 17.22
C VAL A 446 12.00 -6.09 16.41
N VAL A 447 11.99 -5.93 15.09
CA VAL A 447 12.93 -6.60 14.20
C VAL A 447 13.74 -5.54 13.48
N VAL A 448 15.06 -5.61 13.60
CA VAL A 448 16.00 -4.70 12.95
C VAL A 448 16.46 -5.33 11.64
N LEU A 449 16.26 -4.58 10.55
CA LEU A 449 16.54 -4.97 9.18
C LEU A 449 17.63 -4.07 8.59
N SER A 450 18.52 -4.68 7.81
CA SER A 450 19.41 -3.95 6.92
C SER A 450 19.15 -4.34 5.49
N ARG A 451 19.13 -3.33 4.60
CA ARG A 451 18.98 -3.53 3.17
C ARG A 451 20.20 -4.31 2.66
N GLU A 452 19.95 -5.37 1.91
CA GLU A 452 21.02 -6.08 1.20
C GLU A 452 21.53 -5.22 0.06
N SER A 453 22.86 -5.08 -0.03
CA SER A 453 23.48 -4.38 -1.14
C SER A 453 23.10 -5.09 -2.44
N SER A 454 22.38 -4.38 -3.32
CA SER A 454 22.18 -4.78 -4.70
C SER A 454 23.47 -4.63 -5.48
N ALA A 455 24.51 -5.39 -5.14
CA ALA A 455 25.57 -5.66 -6.10
C ALA A 455 24.93 -6.46 -7.23
N PRO A 456 25.14 -6.11 -8.52
CA PRO A 456 24.67 -6.94 -9.61
C PRO A 456 25.30 -8.32 -9.41
N SER A 457 24.48 -9.33 -9.12
CA SER A 457 24.98 -10.69 -9.07
C SER A 457 25.54 -11.01 -10.46
N ALA A 458 26.81 -11.38 -10.53
CA ALA A 458 27.52 -11.67 -11.78
C ALA A 458 26.96 -12.87 -12.57
N ASN A 459 25.73 -13.33 -12.26
CA ASN A 459 25.05 -14.46 -12.87
C ASN A 459 23.87 -14.07 -13.77
N THR A 460 23.44 -12.80 -13.84
CA THR A 460 22.41 -12.36 -14.80
C THR A 460 22.93 -12.19 -16.23
N ALA A 461 24.24 -12.11 -16.45
CA ALA A 461 24.84 -12.09 -17.79
C ALA A 461 24.70 -13.42 -18.56
N ASN A 462 24.32 -14.52 -17.90
CA ASN A 462 24.15 -15.83 -18.54
C ASN A 462 22.68 -16.26 -18.71
N ALA A 463 21.70 -15.56 -18.12
CA ALA A 463 20.30 -15.91 -18.30
C ALA A 463 19.78 -15.51 -19.70
N ASP A 464 20.26 -14.40 -20.26
CA ASP A 464 19.90 -13.96 -21.61
C ASP A 464 20.50 -14.85 -22.72
N LYS A 465 21.58 -15.61 -22.43
CA LYS A 465 22.10 -16.57 -23.41
C LYS A 465 21.28 -17.85 -23.50
N VAL A 466 20.64 -18.29 -22.41
CA VAL A 466 19.84 -19.52 -22.41
C VAL A 466 18.45 -19.29 -23.00
N ALA A 467 17.87 -18.09 -22.83
CA ALA A 467 16.60 -17.74 -23.46
C ALA A 467 16.69 -17.58 -25.00
N THR A 468 17.87 -17.19 -25.52
CA THR A 468 18.06 -16.96 -26.96
C THR A 468 18.38 -18.24 -27.76
N GLU A 469 18.77 -19.34 -27.11
CA GLU A 469 19.05 -20.62 -27.81
C GLU A 469 17.83 -21.56 -27.92
N VAL A 470 16.74 -21.31 -27.16
CA VAL A 470 15.55 -22.18 -27.14
C VAL A 470 14.49 -21.80 -28.19
N PHE A 471 14.59 -20.62 -28.82
CA PHE A 471 13.70 -20.20 -29.92
C PHE A 471 14.47 -20.01 -31.24
N LYS A 472 14.98 -21.12 -31.80
CA LYS A 472 15.14 -21.21 -33.26
C LYS A 472 13.85 -21.79 -33.86
N PRO A 473 13.17 -21.11 -34.81
CA PRO A 473 12.02 -21.68 -35.48
C PRO A 473 12.46 -22.89 -36.32
N MET A 474 11.90 -24.07 -36.02
CA MET A 474 11.95 -25.23 -36.92
C MET A 474 11.03 -24.99 -38.11
N TYR A 475 11.44 -24.20 -39.11
CA TYR A 475 10.91 -24.33 -40.47
C TYR A 475 11.93 -23.80 -41.49
N SER A 476 12.64 -24.72 -42.14
CA SER A 476 13.14 -24.52 -43.50
C SER A 476 12.67 -25.72 -44.32
N GLY A 477 11.73 -25.46 -45.23
CA GLY A 477 11.15 -26.46 -46.12
C GLY A 477 12.16 -27.03 -47.10
N GLY A 478 11.85 -28.23 -47.57
CA GLY A 478 12.46 -28.84 -48.75
C GLY A 478 11.37 -29.46 -49.59
N PHE A 479 10.94 -28.75 -50.64
CA PHE A 479 10.45 -29.38 -51.86
C PHE A 479 11.65 -29.54 -52.79
N VAL A 480 11.91 -30.78 -53.20
CA VAL A 480 12.34 -31.14 -54.55
C VAL A 480 11.33 -32.17 -55.03
#